data_AF-A0A958B028-F1
#
_entry.id   AF-A0A958B028-F1
#
_cell.length_a   1.000
_cell.length_b   1.000
_cell.length_c   1.000
_cell.angle_alpha   90.00
_cell.angle_beta   90.00
_cell.angle_gamma   90.00
#
_symmetry.space_group_name_H-M   'P 1'
#
loop_
_entity.id
_entity.type
_entity.pdbx_description
1 polymer ?
#
loop_
_entity_poly.entity_id
_entity_poly.type
_entity_poly.pdbx_seq_one_letter_code
_entity_poly.pdbx_strand_id
1 'polypeptide(L)' 'MARAIIADRPQRASGAMAYHVLDIMQAIGEASEFGQHVILQSTCDRPAALPTGLLPGTLD' A
#
# COMPACT_ATOMS: atom_id res chain seq x y z
N MET A 1 -6.27 0.81 10.58
CA MET A 1 -5.60 -0.20 11.44
C MET A 1 -6.45 -0.61 12.63
N ALA A 2 -6.82 0.29 13.56
CA ALA A 2 -7.58 -0.07 14.77
C ALA A 2 -8.84 -0.92 14.50
N ARG A 3 -9.68 -0.53 13.53
CA ARG A 3 -10.84 -1.32 13.08
C ARG A 3 -10.48 -2.72 12.60
N ALA A 4 -9.40 -2.85 11.83
CA ALA A 4 -8.95 -4.13 11.29
C ALA A 4 -8.44 -5.07 12.39
N ILE A 5 -7.77 -4.53 13.42
CA ILE A 5 -7.36 -5.29 14.61
C ILE A 5 -8.58 -5.76 15.39
N ILE A 6 -9.55 -4.87 15.63
CA ILE A 6 -10.80 -5.21 16.35
C ILE A 6 -11.59 -6.29 15.60
N ALA A 7 -11.64 -6.22 14.27
CA ALA A 7 -12.38 -7.13 13.41
C ALA A 7 -11.57 -8.37 12.95
N ASP A 8 -10.36 -8.56 13.49
CA ASP A 8 -9.43 -9.65 13.14
C ASP A 8 -9.28 -9.89 11.63
N ARG A 9 -9.06 -8.81 10.88
CA ARG A 9 -8.90 -8.85 9.42
C ARG A 9 -7.61 -8.17 8.98
N PRO A 10 -7.09 -8.48 7.78
CA PRO A 10 -5.94 -7.77 7.22
C PRO A 10 -6.19 -6.26 7.12
N GLN A 11 -5.23 -5.46 7.57
CA GLN A 11 -5.24 -4.02 7.35
C GLN A 11 -5.02 -3.67 5.88
N ARG A 12 -5.86 -2.77 5.34
CA ARG A 12 -5.76 -2.29 3.95
C ARG A 12 -4.49 -1.46 3.69
N ALA A 13 -4.00 -0.77 4.72
CA ALA A 13 -2.73 -0.05 4.71
C ALA A 13 -1.71 -0.84 5.54
N SER A 14 -1.15 -1.90 4.95
CA SER A 14 -0.19 -2.79 5.60
C SER A 14 1.23 -2.20 5.57
N GLY A 15 2.10 -2.70 6.46
CA GLY A 15 3.52 -2.33 6.43
C GLY A 15 4.21 -2.75 5.13
N ALA A 16 3.84 -3.90 4.56
CA ALA A 16 4.36 -4.36 3.27
C ALA A 16 3.99 -3.40 2.12
N MET A 17 2.76 -2.87 2.11
CA MET A 17 2.36 -1.84 1.15
C MET A 17 3.16 -0.54 1.34
N ALA A 18 3.32 -0.09 2.58
CA ALA A 18 4.10 1.12 2.88
C ALA A 18 5.56 0.97 2.42
N TYR A 19 6.16 -0.19 2.67
CA TYR A 19 7.51 -0.52 2.19
C TYR A 19 7.59 -0.53 0.66
N HIS A 20 6.63 -1.16 -0.02
CA HIS A 20 6.61 -1.19 -1.49
C HIS A 20 6.50 0.21 -2.10
N VAL A 21 5.67 1.09 -1.50
CA VAL A 21 5.57 2.50 -1.93
C VAL A 21 6.88 3.25 -1.72
N LEU A 22 7.58 3.01 -0.60
CA LEU A 22 8.88 3.62 -0.34
C LEU A 22 9.93 3.17 -1.37
N ASP A 23 9.96 1.88 -1.70
CA ASP A 23 10.86 1.33 -2.73
C ASP A 23 10.59 1.97 -4.10
N ILE A 24 9.31 2.15 -4.47
CA ILE A 24 8.93 2.89 -5.69
C ILE A 24 9.46 4.32 -5.66
N MET A 25 9.27 5.04 -4.55
CA MET A 25 9.73 6.44 -4.43
C MET A 25 11.24 6.54 -4.62
N GLN A 26 12.00 5.61 -4.03
CA GLN A 26 13.45 5.55 -4.16
C GLN A 26 13.88 5.22 -5.60
N ALA A 27 13.26 4.19 -6.20
CA ALA A 27 13.54 3.76 -7.56
C ALA A 27 13.27 4.86 -8.60
N ILE A 28 12.28 5.73 -8.38
CA ILE A 28 12.04 6.90 -9.24
C ILE A 28 13.23 7.87 -9.21
N GLY A 29 13.80 8.13 -8.02
CA GLY A 29 14.98 8.97 -7.87
C GLY A 29 16.19 8.38 -8.60
N GLU A 30 16.47 7.10 -8.36
CA GLU A 30 17.57 6.36 -8.99
C GLU A 30 17.42 6.30 -10.52
N ALA A 31 16.21 6.04 -11.01
CA ALA A 31 15.93 6.02 -12.44
C ALA A 31 16.21 7.38 -13.10
N SER A 32 15.89 8.47 -12.41
CA SER A 32 16.16 9.83 -12.88
C SER A 32 17.66 10.17 -12.84
N GLU A 33 18.38 9.72 -11.82
CA GLU A 33 19.82 9.98 -11.67
C GLU A 33 20.65 9.25 -12.74
N PHE A 34 20.33 7.98 -12.98
CA PHE A 34 21.08 7.14 -13.92
C PHE A 34 20.49 7.09 -15.33
N GLY A 35 19.30 7.68 -15.56
CA GLY A 35 18.64 7.69 -16.85
C GLY A 35 18.23 6.29 -17.35
N GLN A 36 17.91 5.37 -16.44
CA GLN A 36 17.60 3.98 -16.76
C GLN A 36 16.36 3.48 -16.00
N HIS A 37 15.76 2.40 -16.47
CA HIS A 37 14.67 1.74 -15.75
C HIS A 37 15.22 0.95 -14.55
N VAL A 38 14.60 1.15 -13.38
CA VAL A 38 14.88 0.38 -12.16
C VAL A 38 13.81 -0.67 -11.97
N ILE A 39 14.22 -1.92 -11.76
CA ILE A 39 13.32 -3.04 -11.48
C ILE A 39 13.14 -3.15 -9.96
N LEU A 40 11.90 -3.02 -9.50
CA LEU A 40 11.54 -3.17 -8.10
C LEU A 40 11.68 -4.62 -7.65
N GLN A 41 12.24 -4.81 -6.45
CA GLN A 41 12.30 -6.12 -5.81
C GLN A 41 11.21 -6.28 -4.75
N SER A 42 10.70 -5.18 -4.20
CA SER A 42 9.58 -5.23 -3.26
C SER A 42 8.27 -5.55 -3.96
N THR A 43 7.34 -6.12 -3.19
CA THR A 43 5.96 -6.39 -3.61
C THR A 43 5.02 -6.28 -2.42
N CYS A 44 3.72 -6.17 -2.68
CA CYS A 44 2.70 -6.23 -1.65
C CYS A 44 1.39 -6.81 -2.19
N ASP A 45 0.60 -7.42 -1.32
CA ASP A 45 -0.74 -7.86 -1.67
C ASP A 45 -1.65 -6.68 -1.98
N ARG A 46 -2.46 -6.81 -3.02
CA ARG A 46 -3.50 -5.83 -3.32
C ARG A 46 -4.61 -5.94 -2.27
N PRO A 47 -4.92 -4.88 -1.52
CA PRO A 47 -6.00 -4.91 -0.56
C PRO A 47 -7.34 -5.03 -1.29
N ALA A 48 -8.36 -5.55 -0.59
CA ALA A 48 -9.71 -5.59 -1.12
C ALA A 48 -10.18 -4.17 -1.55
N ALA A 49 -11.23 -4.07 -2.35
CA ALA A 49 -11.90 -2.79 -2.59
C ALA A 49 -12.68 -2.35 -1.35
N LEU A 50 -12.99 -1.05 -1.23
CA LEU A 50 -13.91 -0.57 -0.21
C LEU A 50 -15.34 -0.98 -0.57
N PRO A 51 -16.17 -1.41 0.41
CA PRO A 51 -17.59 -1.65 0.18
C PRO A 51 -18.31 -0.39 -0.29
N THR A 52 -19.26 -0.55 -1.19
CA THR A 52 -20.15 0.53 -1.62
C THR A 52 -21.27 0.77 -0.61
N GLY A 53 -21.75 2.00 -0.49
CA GLY A 53 -22.92 2.33 0.36
C GLY A 53 -22.60 2.51 1.85
N LEU A 54 -21.33 2.70 2.21
CA LEU A 54 -20.94 3.05 3.58
C LEU A 54 -21.51 4.42 3.98
N LEU A 55 -21.98 4.52 5.22
CA LEU A 55 -22.35 5.81 5.81
C LEU A 55 -21.09 6.64 6.11
N PRO A 56 -21.16 7.98 6.12
CA PRO A 56 -20.04 8.83 6.50
C PRO A 56 -19.45 8.45 7.86
N GLY A 57 -18.12 8.33 7.93
CA GLY A 57 -17.41 7.95 9.17
C GLY A 57 -17.46 6.46 9.52
N THR A 58 -18.13 5.63 8.71
CA THR A 58 -18.12 4.17 8.87
C THR A 58 -17.06 3.53 8.00
N LEU A 59 -16.48 2.45 8.51
CA LEU A 59 -15.50 1.63 7.82
C LEU A 59 -15.78 0.19 8.16
N ASP A 60 -15.49 -0.70 7.22
CA ASP A 60 -15.70 -2.14 7.33
C ASP A 60 -14.87 -2.80 8.45
#